data_AF-A0A3N5WC68-F1
#
_entry.id   AF-A0A3N5WC68-F1
#
_cell.length_a   1.000
_cell.length_b   1.000
_cell.length_c   1.000
_cell.angle_alpha   90.00
_cell.angle_beta   90.00
_cell.angle_gamma   90.00
#
_symmetry.space_group_name_H-M   'P 1'
#
loop_
_entity.id
_entity.type
_entity.pdbx_description
1 polymer ?
#
loop_
_entity_poly.entity_id
_entity_poly.type
_entity_poly.pdbx_seq_one_letter_code
_entity_poly.pdbx_strand_id
1 'polypeptide(L)'
;MEKQIIESGKAGETEETLWLGGQEVIVQIVRVPLKDEEGQPAGILGVLWEVTEKKRAEEEAKKYRTHLEELVFARTSELERVSTQLQGETASRRRIEEESHSAAEEWNQLRASLQGQVTERLAEIQRVGEQFQQESSLRRRAEEELQRTREEWQRVRTDLEGQLSARGNELQGLQERLRREEDENKRLGGEYQGAMEEFKKIRSDLDNQLAGQAAQLQKIGEQWQQETAERRRVEEEYHGASEEFRRRRSELEDQLAERLTELQRLQEQLQQETNGRRQVEAEAGKAAEEFQRKKADLESQLGGKSGELQQVKEHLQREIAERKKSAEALQQTVGQFWTLMDSVEKTLSDLGKDTL
;
A
#
# COMPACT_ATOMS: atom_id res chain seq x y z
N MET A 1 -94.59 152.54 97.06
CA MET A 1 -93.73 153.02 95.96
C MET A 1 -94.13 154.43 95.50
N GLU A 2 -95.42 154.75 95.40
CA GLU A 2 -95.93 156.09 95.05
C GLU A 2 -95.33 157.23 95.89
N LYS A 3 -95.27 157.04 97.21
CA LYS A 3 -94.65 157.99 98.15
C LYS A 3 -93.19 158.31 97.79
N GLN A 4 -92.44 157.30 97.32
CA GLN A 4 -91.02 157.40 96.98
C GLN A 4 -90.79 158.13 95.65
N ILE A 5 -91.76 158.09 94.74
CA ILE A 5 -91.71 158.77 93.43
C ILE A 5 -92.03 160.26 93.59
N ILE A 6 -92.98 160.59 94.47
CA ILE A 6 -93.27 161.98 94.86
C ILE A 6 -92.07 162.60 95.58
N GLU A 7 -91.51 161.92 96.59
CA GLU A 7 -90.38 162.44 97.37
C GLU A 7 -89.10 162.59 96.53
N SER A 8 -88.82 161.67 95.60
CA SER A 8 -87.61 161.71 94.77
C SER A 8 -87.72 162.57 93.51
N GLY A 9 -88.95 162.87 93.06
CA GLY A 9 -89.21 163.58 91.81
C GLY A 9 -88.75 162.84 90.54
N LYS A 10 -88.42 161.54 90.62
CA LYS A 10 -87.93 160.72 89.49
C LYS A 10 -88.91 159.61 89.13
N ALA A 11 -89.00 159.31 87.83
CA ALA A 11 -89.81 158.21 87.34
C ALA A 11 -89.29 156.86 87.85
N GLY A 12 -90.21 155.96 88.20
CA GLY A 12 -89.93 154.58 88.58
C GLY A 12 -90.69 153.61 87.68
N GLU A 13 -90.04 152.52 87.31
CA GLU A 13 -90.63 151.46 86.49
C GLU A 13 -90.59 150.13 87.24
N THR A 14 -91.73 149.42 87.26
CA THR A 14 -91.84 148.07 87.82
C THR A 14 -92.71 147.19 86.94
N GLU A 15 -92.39 145.91 86.92
CA GLU A 15 -93.30 144.89 86.42
C GLU A 15 -94.09 144.36 87.63
N GLU A 16 -95.42 144.38 87.52
CA GLU A 16 -96.30 143.87 88.56
C GLU A 16 -97.33 142.96 87.91
N THR A 17 -97.61 141.83 88.57
CA THR A 17 -98.66 140.93 88.15
C THR A 17 -99.96 141.34 88.82
N LEU A 18 -100.94 141.75 88.03
CA LEU A 18 -102.24 142.22 88.51
C LEU A 18 -103.33 141.25 88.11
N TRP A 19 -104.35 141.15 88.95
CA TRP A 19 -105.57 140.40 88.65
C TRP A 19 -106.61 141.35 88.06
N LEU A 20 -106.74 141.36 86.74
CA LEU A 20 -107.65 142.24 86.01
C LEU A 20 -108.74 141.40 85.32
N GLY A 21 -110.01 141.71 85.59
CA GLY A 21 -111.14 141.04 84.94
C GLY A 21 -111.23 139.52 85.18
N GLY A 22 -110.59 139.01 86.24
CA GLY A 22 -110.56 137.57 86.57
C GLY A 22 -109.37 136.81 85.97
N GLN A 23 -108.49 137.47 85.20
CA GLN A 23 -107.27 136.87 84.65
C GLN A 23 -106.02 137.53 85.23
N GLU A 24 -104.95 136.74 85.32
CA GLU A 24 -103.63 137.21 85.72
C GLU A 24 -102.94 137.87 84.52
N VAL A 25 -102.69 139.17 84.64
CA VAL A 25 -102.12 140.03 83.60
C VAL A 25 -100.83 140.62 84.12
N ILE A 26 -99.75 140.49 83.37
CA ILE A 26 -98.47 141.13 83.71
C ILE A 26 -98.50 142.52 83.10
N VAL A 27 -98.45 143.55 83.95
CA VAL A 27 -98.38 144.93 83.49
C VAL A 27 -97.01 145.51 83.81
N GLN A 28 -96.53 146.34 82.89
CA GLN A 28 -95.39 147.20 83.13
C GLN A 28 -95.91 148.57 83.52
N ILE A 29 -95.55 149.02 84.71
CA ILE A 29 -96.06 150.26 85.28
C ILE A 29 -94.91 151.25 85.40
N VAL A 30 -95.00 152.32 84.63
CA VAL A 30 -94.13 153.49 84.77
C VAL A 30 -94.90 154.55 85.51
N ARG A 31 -94.34 155.02 86.62
CA ARG A 31 -94.94 156.07 87.46
C ARG A 31 -94.03 157.29 87.42
N VAL A 32 -94.58 158.43 87.00
CA VAL A 32 -93.86 159.70 86.85
C VAL A 32 -94.53 160.76 87.72
N PRO A 33 -93.79 161.51 88.55
CA PRO A 33 -94.38 162.57 89.36
C PRO A 33 -94.74 163.77 88.49
N LEU A 34 -95.98 164.24 88.60
CA LEU A 34 -96.47 165.47 87.99
C LEU A 34 -96.20 166.63 88.92
N LYS A 35 -95.61 167.69 88.39
CA LYS A 35 -95.24 168.89 89.15
C LYS A 35 -96.23 170.04 88.87
N ASP A 36 -96.54 170.85 89.88
CA ASP A 36 -97.34 172.09 89.76
C ASP A 36 -96.52 173.27 89.22
N GLU A 37 -97.15 174.44 89.13
CA GLU A 37 -96.54 175.69 88.64
C GLU A 37 -95.38 176.17 89.52
N GLU A 38 -95.34 175.76 90.80
CA GLU A 38 -94.22 175.97 91.71
C GLU A 38 -93.14 174.86 91.66
N GLY A 39 -93.30 173.86 90.79
CA GLY A 39 -92.37 172.75 90.60
C GLY A 39 -92.46 171.64 91.66
N GLN A 40 -93.45 171.69 92.55
CA GLN A 40 -93.70 170.71 93.60
C GLN A 40 -94.58 169.57 93.07
N PRO A 41 -94.35 168.32 93.48
CA PRO A 41 -95.10 167.18 92.98
C PRO A 41 -96.55 167.22 93.47
N ALA A 42 -97.46 167.58 92.56
CA ALA A 42 -98.90 167.68 92.81
C ALA A 42 -99.65 166.37 92.53
N GLY A 43 -99.02 165.40 91.84
CA GLY A 43 -99.61 164.09 91.60
C GLY A 43 -98.63 163.09 91.00
N ILE A 44 -99.12 161.90 90.67
CA ILE A 44 -98.36 160.89 89.93
C ILE A 44 -99.17 160.52 88.69
N LEU A 45 -98.52 160.56 87.54
CA LEU A 45 -99.01 159.91 86.35
C LEU A 45 -98.46 158.48 86.32
N GLY A 46 -99.34 157.51 86.57
CA GLY A 46 -99.07 156.11 86.28
C GLY A 46 -99.48 155.81 84.85
N VAL A 47 -98.54 155.40 84.01
CA VAL A 47 -98.83 154.75 82.74
C VAL A 47 -98.56 153.27 82.95
N LEU A 48 -99.59 152.45 82.80
CA LEU A 48 -99.45 151.01 82.76
C LEU A 48 -99.84 150.51 81.39
N TRP A 49 -99.08 149.54 80.89
CA TRP A 49 -99.46 148.76 79.73
C TRP A 49 -99.23 147.29 80.01
N GLU A 50 -100.08 146.47 79.41
CA GLU A 50 -99.98 145.03 79.53
C GLU A 50 -98.80 144.49 78.69
N VAL A 51 -98.05 143.55 79.27
CA VAL A 51 -96.92 142.86 78.64
C VAL A 51 -97.05 141.34 78.68
N THR A 52 -98.23 140.81 79.05
CA THR A 52 -98.49 139.36 79.20
C THR A 52 -98.14 138.56 77.94
N GLU A 53 -98.58 139.00 76.77
CA GLU A 53 -98.33 138.29 75.50
C GLU A 53 -96.85 138.21 75.15
N LYS A 54 -96.12 139.32 75.37
CA LYS A 54 -94.68 139.38 75.12
C LYS A 54 -93.92 138.38 75.99
N LYS A 55 -94.24 138.28 77.28
CA LYS A 55 -93.59 137.33 78.20
C LYS A 55 -93.93 135.87 77.85
N ARG A 56 -95.18 135.57 77.50
CA ARG A 56 -95.55 134.21 77.04
C ARG A 56 -94.80 133.81 75.78
N ALA A 57 -94.66 134.73 74.81
CA ALA A 57 -93.88 134.50 73.60
C ALA A 57 -92.37 134.30 73.91
N GLU A 58 -91.80 135.08 74.84
CA GLU A 58 -90.41 134.93 75.29
C GLU A 58 -90.18 133.59 76.01
N GLU A 59 -91.09 133.17 76.89
CA GLU A 59 -91.01 131.88 77.58
C GLU A 59 -91.19 130.70 76.62
N GLU A 60 -92.12 130.80 75.67
CA GLU A 60 -92.33 129.79 74.65
C GLU A 60 -91.11 129.68 73.73
N ALA A 61 -90.56 130.81 73.27
CA ALA A 61 -89.32 130.85 72.49
C ALA A 61 -88.13 130.26 73.27
N LYS A 62 -88.04 130.54 74.58
CA LYS A 62 -87.01 129.95 75.45
C LYS A 62 -87.18 128.43 75.57
N LYS A 63 -88.41 127.94 75.78
CA LYS A 63 -88.72 126.49 75.83
C LYS A 63 -88.36 125.80 74.51
N TYR A 64 -88.75 126.37 73.37
CA TYR A 64 -88.39 125.83 72.06
C TYR A 64 -86.88 125.84 71.83
N ARG A 65 -86.18 126.92 72.19
CA ARG A 65 -84.73 126.97 72.05
C ARG A 65 -84.03 125.90 72.89
N THR A 66 -84.41 125.76 74.16
CA THR A 66 -83.84 124.72 75.04
C THR A 66 -84.16 123.32 74.52
N HIS A 67 -85.39 123.07 74.07
CA HIS A 67 -85.75 121.78 73.48
C HIS A 67 -84.97 121.48 72.20
N LEU A 68 -84.74 122.48 71.34
CA LEU A 68 -83.92 122.35 70.14
C LEU A 68 -82.45 122.10 70.48
N GLU A 69 -81.90 122.79 71.48
CA GLU A 69 -80.53 122.56 71.96
C GLU A 69 -80.36 121.13 72.49
N GLU A 70 -81.32 120.64 73.29
CA GLU A 70 -81.35 119.26 73.78
C GLU A 70 -81.44 118.24 72.62
N LEU A 71 -82.30 118.51 71.64
CA LEU A 71 -82.49 117.61 70.51
C LEU A 71 -81.27 117.59 69.58
N VAL A 72 -80.66 118.75 69.32
CA VAL A 72 -79.40 118.86 68.57
C VAL A 72 -78.30 118.11 69.30
N PHE A 73 -78.17 118.29 70.62
CA PHE A 73 -77.17 117.58 71.42
C PHE A 73 -77.39 116.07 71.34
N ALA A 74 -78.62 115.59 71.59
CA ALA A 74 -78.96 114.17 71.54
C ALA A 74 -78.68 113.56 70.16
N ARG A 75 -79.07 114.24 69.08
CA ARG A 75 -78.81 113.78 67.70
C ARG A 75 -77.34 113.84 67.31
N THR A 76 -76.60 114.84 67.79
CA THR A 76 -75.15 114.95 67.51
C THR A 76 -74.40 113.82 68.21
N SER A 77 -74.70 113.54 69.48
CA SER A 77 -74.08 112.41 70.19
C SER A 77 -74.47 111.05 69.58
N GLU A 78 -75.70 110.90 69.10
CA GLU A 78 -76.12 109.69 68.38
C GLU A 78 -75.35 109.53 67.05
N LEU A 79 -75.23 110.61 66.28
CA LEU A 79 -74.48 110.62 65.02
C LEU A 79 -72.99 110.35 65.24
N GLU A 80 -72.38 110.92 66.28
CA GLU A 80 -70.99 110.65 66.66
C GLU A 80 -70.79 109.18 67.02
N ARG A 81 -71.69 108.61 67.85
CA ARG A 81 -71.64 107.20 68.22
C ARG A 81 -71.74 106.29 66.99
N VAL A 82 -72.68 106.57 66.10
CA VAL A 82 -72.88 105.80 64.86
C VAL A 82 -71.69 105.98 63.92
N SER A 83 -71.14 107.19 63.79
CA SER A 83 -69.96 107.48 62.98
C SER A 83 -68.73 106.71 63.48
N THR A 84 -68.47 106.72 64.80
CA THR A 84 -67.38 105.94 65.39
C THR A 84 -67.59 104.43 65.20
N GLN A 85 -68.82 103.94 65.35
CA GLN A 85 -69.14 102.53 65.12
C GLN A 85 -68.91 102.13 63.65
N LEU A 86 -69.36 102.94 62.69
CA LEU A 86 -69.15 102.70 61.26
C LEU A 86 -67.68 102.78 60.86
N GLN A 87 -66.92 103.72 61.42
CA GLN A 87 -65.48 103.81 61.21
C GLN A 87 -64.76 102.57 61.73
N GLY A 88 -65.15 102.08 62.92
CA GLY A 88 -64.66 100.82 63.48
C GLY A 88 -64.97 99.62 62.59
N GLU A 89 -66.22 99.47 62.15
CA GLU A 89 -66.62 98.36 61.28
C GLU A 89 -65.93 98.42 59.91
N THR A 90 -65.78 99.60 59.32
CA THR A 90 -65.07 99.81 58.05
C THR A 90 -63.59 99.45 58.18
N ALA A 91 -62.95 99.83 59.30
CA ALA A 91 -61.56 99.46 59.57
C ALA A 91 -61.39 97.95 59.77
N SER A 92 -62.32 97.30 60.49
CA SER A 92 -62.32 95.84 60.65
C SER A 92 -62.53 95.10 59.32
N ARG A 93 -63.48 95.55 58.48
CA ARG A 93 -63.71 94.95 57.17
C ARG A 93 -62.50 95.08 56.25
N ARG A 94 -61.86 96.26 56.20
CA ARG A 94 -60.64 96.46 55.40
C ARG A 94 -59.51 95.53 55.82
N ARG A 95 -59.30 95.34 57.13
CA ARG A 95 -58.27 94.40 57.61
C ARG A 95 -58.56 92.97 57.16
N ILE A 96 -59.81 92.53 57.28
CA ILE A 96 -60.22 91.18 56.84
C ILE A 96 -60.05 91.03 55.32
N GLU A 97 -60.40 92.06 54.54
CA GLU A 97 -60.23 92.07 53.08
C GLU A 97 -58.75 92.04 52.69
N GLU A 98 -57.90 92.84 53.34
CA GLU A 98 -56.45 92.87 53.12
C GLU A 98 -55.82 91.51 53.47
N GLU A 99 -56.12 90.96 54.64
CA GLU A 99 -55.66 89.63 55.05
C GLU A 99 -56.13 88.53 54.10
N SER A 100 -57.40 88.58 53.66
CA SER A 100 -57.93 87.64 52.68
C SER A 100 -57.26 87.79 51.31
N HIS A 101 -56.91 89.01 50.91
CA HIS A 101 -56.25 89.26 49.64
C HIS A 101 -54.82 88.72 49.66
N SER A 102 -54.06 89.03 50.71
CA SER A 102 -52.70 88.49 50.89
C SER A 102 -52.69 86.97 50.95
N ALA A 103 -53.61 86.35 51.70
CA ALA A 103 -53.74 84.89 51.74
C ALA A 103 -54.09 84.28 50.38
N ALA A 104 -54.93 84.96 49.58
CA ALA A 104 -55.27 84.50 48.23
C ALA A 104 -54.08 84.62 47.27
N GLU A 105 -53.27 85.67 47.38
CA GLU A 105 -52.03 85.81 46.62
C GLU A 105 -51.01 84.73 46.97
N GLU A 106 -50.77 84.49 48.26
CA GLU A 106 -49.88 83.42 48.73
C GLU A 106 -50.36 82.04 48.24
N TRP A 107 -51.67 81.78 48.33
CA TRP A 107 -52.24 80.52 47.83
C TRP A 107 -52.08 80.37 46.32
N ASN A 108 -52.30 81.44 45.55
CA ASN A 108 -52.10 81.42 44.11
C ASN A 108 -50.64 81.19 43.72
N GLN A 109 -49.70 81.83 44.44
CA GLN A 109 -48.26 81.62 44.24
C GLN A 109 -47.85 80.18 44.56
N LEU A 110 -48.30 79.65 45.70
CA LEU A 110 -48.03 78.27 46.10
C LEU A 110 -48.61 77.27 45.08
N ARG A 111 -49.85 77.51 44.63
CA ARG A 111 -50.50 76.69 43.61
C ARG A 111 -49.75 76.69 42.30
N ALA A 112 -49.32 77.86 41.83
CA ALA A 112 -48.53 77.99 40.61
C ALA A 112 -47.18 77.26 40.73
N SER A 113 -46.50 77.39 41.87
CA SER A 113 -45.25 76.68 42.14
C SER A 113 -45.43 75.17 42.12
N LEU A 114 -46.43 74.65 42.84
CA LEU A 114 -46.73 73.21 42.87
C LEU A 114 -47.13 72.69 41.49
N GLN A 115 -47.92 73.44 40.73
CA GLN A 115 -48.30 73.06 39.38
C GLN A 115 -47.07 72.99 38.46
N GLY A 116 -46.13 73.93 38.59
CA GLY A 116 -44.83 73.87 37.91
C GLY A 116 -44.05 72.60 38.26
N GLN A 117 -43.90 72.29 39.55
CA GLN A 117 -43.22 71.07 40.01
C GLN A 117 -43.87 69.79 39.47
N VAL A 118 -45.21 69.72 39.46
CA VAL A 118 -45.94 68.57 38.91
C VAL A 118 -45.67 68.43 37.42
N THR A 119 -45.72 69.52 36.65
CA THR A 119 -45.42 69.46 35.20
C THR A 119 -43.99 69.03 34.91
N GLU A 120 -43.02 69.49 35.70
CA GLU A 120 -41.62 69.09 35.58
C GLU A 120 -41.44 67.60 35.90
N ARG A 121 -42.03 67.12 37.01
CA ARG A 121 -42.00 65.70 37.39
C ARG A 121 -42.68 64.81 36.35
N LEU A 122 -43.80 65.24 35.78
CA LEU A 122 -44.47 64.49 34.70
C LEU A 122 -43.58 64.40 33.46
N ALA A 123 -42.92 65.49 33.06
CA ALA A 123 -41.99 65.49 31.94
C ALA A 123 -40.74 64.62 32.21
N GLU A 124 -40.27 64.56 33.45
CA GLU A 124 -39.19 63.65 33.86
C GLU A 124 -39.61 62.18 33.77
N ILE A 125 -40.79 61.82 34.29
CA ILE A 125 -41.33 60.46 34.21
C ILE A 125 -41.51 60.03 32.75
N GLN A 126 -41.99 60.91 31.87
CA GLN A 126 -42.12 60.62 30.44
C GLN A 126 -40.76 60.34 29.80
N ARG A 127 -39.76 61.19 30.04
CA ARG A 127 -38.39 60.98 29.54
C ARG A 127 -37.79 59.65 30.00
N VAL A 128 -37.93 59.33 31.28
CA VAL A 128 -37.45 58.05 31.84
C VAL A 128 -38.22 56.87 31.23
N GLY A 129 -39.54 57.01 31.04
CA GLY A 129 -40.37 56.01 30.38
C GLY A 129 -39.93 55.73 28.94
N GLU A 130 -39.65 56.77 28.15
CA GLU A 130 -39.13 56.64 26.78
C GLU A 130 -37.75 55.98 26.75
N GLN A 131 -36.84 56.39 27.64
CA GLN A 131 -35.52 55.76 27.77
C GLN A 131 -35.63 54.28 28.11
N PHE A 132 -36.48 53.92 29.06
CA PHE A 132 -36.71 52.53 29.43
C PHE A 132 -37.29 51.71 28.27
N GLN A 133 -38.23 52.26 27.50
CA GLN A 133 -38.76 51.61 26.30
C GLN A 133 -37.68 51.38 25.25
N GLN A 134 -36.81 52.37 25.01
CA GLN A 134 -35.67 52.23 24.10
C GLN A 134 -34.72 51.13 24.58
N GLU A 135 -34.32 51.17 25.84
CA GLU A 135 -33.42 50.17 26.44
C GLU A 135 -34.03 48.77 26.40
N SER A 136 -35.32 48.62 26.74
CA SER A 136 -36.04 47.35 26.63
C SER A 136 -36.07 46.82 25.20
N SER A 137 -36.29 47.70 24.21
CA SER A 137 -36.27 47.32 22.80
C SER A 137 -34.88 46.88 22.32
N LEU A 138 -33.82 47.56 22.76
CA LEU A 138 -32.44 47.20 22.46
C LEU A 138 -32.06 45.87 23.10
N ARG A 139 -32.41 45.70 24.38
CA ARG A 139 -32.18 44.46 25.11
C ARG A 139 -32.90 43.28 24.45
N ARG A 140 -34.15 43.47 24.02
CA ARG A 140 -34.90 42.44 23.28
C ARG A 140 -34.22 42.05 21.98
N ARG A 141 -33.74 43.02 21.18
CA ARG A 141 -32.99 42.73 19.94
C ARG A 141 -31.70 41.96 20.23
N ALA A 142 -30.96 42.37 21.26
CA ALA A 142 -29.75 41.66 21.68
C ALA A 142 -30.05 40.22 22.14
N GLU A 143 -31.13 40.00 22.89
CA GLU A 143 -31.59 38.68 23.29
C GLU A 143 -31.98 37.81 22.07
N GLU A 144 -32.65 38.39 21.07
CA GLU A 144 -32.99 37.71 19.82
C GLU A 144 -31.74 37.34 18.99
N GLU A 145 -30.73 38.21 18.92
CA GLU A 145 -29.45 37.92 18.26
C GLU A 145 -28.65 36.83 18.99
N LEU A 146 -28.62 36.88 20.34
CA LEU A 146 -28.01 35.83 21.15
C LEU A 146 -28.71 34.47 20.96
N GLN A 147 -30.04 34.49 20.82
CA GLN A 147 -30.80 33.27 20.57
C GLN A 147 -30.51 32.72 19.16
N ARG A 148 -30.46 33.57 18.13
CA ARG A 148 -30.08 33.15 16.77
C ARG A 148 -28.68 32.56 16.71
N THR A 149 -27.70 33.25 17.28
CA THR A 149 -26.31 32.76 17.32
C THR A 149 -26.21 31.45 18.10
N ARG A 150 -26.96 31.28 19.19
CA ARG A 150 -27.05 30.01 19.94
C ARG A 150 -27.61 28.88 19.07
N GLU A 151 -28.68 29.13 18.33
CA GLU A 151 -29.28 28.14 17.43
C GLU A 151 -28.33 27.75 16.28
N GLU A 152 -27.61 28.73 15.70
CA GLU A 152 -26.57 28.48 14.72
C GLU A 152 -25.44 27.61 15.29
N TRP A 153 -24.94 27.95 16.47
CA TRP A 153 -23.93 27.13 17.16
C TRP A 153 -24.42 25.72 17.47
N GLN A 154 -25.67 25.56 17.88
CA GLN A 154 -26.27 24.25 18.09
C GLN A 154 -26.31 23.44 16.79
N ARG A 155 -26.72 24.04 15.66
CA ARG A 155 -26.70 23.38 14.35
C ARG A 155 -25.30 22.95 13.93
N VAL A 156 -24.34 23.86 14.01
CA VAL A 156 -22.93 23.57 13.69
C VAL A 156 -22.40 22.45 14.58
N ARG A 157 -22.69 22.49 15.88
CA ARG A 157 -22.29 21.42 16.81
C ARG A 157 -22.88 20.07 16.41
N THR A 158 -24.19 20.01 16.13
CA THR A 158 -24.84 18.74 15.75
C THR A 158 -24.30 18.19 14.42
N ASP A 159 -23.98 19.07 13.46
CA ASP A 159 -23.37 18.67 12.20
C ASP A 159 -21.96 18.09 12.42
N LEU A 160 -21.13 18.77 13.22
CA LEU A 160 -19.79 18.29 13.58
C LEU A 160 -19.84 16.97 14.36
N GLU A 161 -20.77 16.80 15.29
CA GLU A 161 -21.00 15.53 16.00
C GLU A 161 -21.36 14.40 15.01
N GLY A 162 -22.20 14.69 14.02
CA GLY A 162 -22.54 13.75 12.94
C GLY A 162 -21.32 13.39 12.09
N GLN A 163 -20.53 14.37 11.66
CA GLN A 163 -19.30 14.15 10.88
C GLN A 163 -18.26 13.34 11.66
N LEU A 164 -18.08 13.61 12.96
CA LEU A 164 -17.17 12.87 13.82
C LEU A 164 -17.63 11.42 13.99
N SER A 165 -18.93 11.18 14.18
CA SER A 165 -19.49 9.83 14.25
C SER A 165 -19.27 9.06 12.94
N ALA A 166 -19.53 9.70 11.79
CA ALA A 166 -19.30 9.09 10.48
C ALA A 166 -17.82 8.71 10.27
N ARG A 167 -16.89 9.64 10.55
CA ARG A 167 -15.44 9.35 10.49
C ARG A 167 -15.01 8.27 11.47
N GLY A 168 -15.60 8.23 12.67
CA GLY A 168 -15.37 7.17 13.65
C GLY A 168 -15.72 5.79 13.10
N ASN A 169 -16.90 5.67 12.47
CA ASN A 169 -17.33 4.43 11.83
C ASN A 169 -16.43 4.03 10.64
N GLU A 170 -16.01 5.00 9.82
CA GLU A 170 -15.07 4.76 8.72
C GLU A 170 -13.72 4.23 9.23
N LEU A 171 -13.16 4.86 10.27
CA LEU A 171 -11.93 4.43 10.91
C LEU A 171 -12.04 3.01 11.47
N GLN A 172 -13.15 2.69 12.13
CA GLN A 172 -13.41 1.34 12.62
C GLN A 172 -13.45 0.32 11.46
N GLY A 173 -14.15 0.65 10.37
CA GLY A 173 -14.21 -0.22 9.19
C GLY A 173 -12.87 -0.38 8.46
N LEU A 174 -11.99 0.63 8.53
CA LEU A 174 -10.62 0.53 8.04
C LEU A 174 -9.75 -0.35 8.96
N GLN A 175 -9.88 -0.20 10.28
CA GLN A 175 -9.17 -1.03 11.26
C GLN A 175 -9.54 -2.51 11.12
N GLU A 176 -10.81 -2.83 10.92
CA GLU A 176 -11.25 -4.20 10.68
C GLU A 176 -10.71 -4.77 9.37
N ARG A 177 -10.66 -3.97 8.29
CA ARG A 177 -10.05 -4.37 7.02
C ARG A 177 -8.55 -4.63 7.16
N LEU A 178 -7.82 -3.71 7.79
CA LEU A 178 -6.39 -3.87 8.06
C LEU A 178 -6.12 -5.16 8.85
N ARG A 179 -6.91 -5.42 9.90
CA ARG A 179 -6.79 -6.64 10.69
C ARG A 179 -6.99 -7.91 9.85
N ARG A 180 -7.97 -7.91 8.93
CA ARG A 180 -8.18 -9.03 8.00
C ARG A 180 -6.99 -9.23 7.07
N GLU A 181 -6.43 -8.16 6.52
CA GLU A 181 -5.23 -8.24 5.68
C GLU A 181 -4.01 -8.73 6.47
N GLU A 182 -3.84 -8.28 7.71
CA GLU A 182 -2.76 -8.77 8.59
C GLU A 182 -2.90 -10.27 8.87
N ASP A 183 -4.11 -10.74 9.16
CA ASP A 183 -4.38 -12.17 9.40
C ASP A 183 -4.19 -12.98 8.11
N GLU A 184 -4.59 -12.46 6.95
CA GLU A 184 -4.36 -13.08 5.65
C GLU A 184 -2.87 -13.15 5.30
N ASN A 185 -2.11 -12.08 5.54
CA ASN A 185 -0.65 -12.05 5.35
C ASN A 185 0.04 -13.06 6.26
N LYS A 186 -0.40 -13.21 7.51
CA LYS A 186 0.12 -14.26 8.42
C LYS A 186 -0.17 -15.65 7.86
N ARG A 187 -1.39 -15.90 7.37
CA ARG A 187 -1.76 -17.18 6.75
C ARG A 187 -0.90 -17.48 5.52
N LEU A 188 -0.80 -16.53 4.59
CA LEU A 188 0.02 -16.66 3.38
C LEU A 188 1.50 -16.84 3.72
N GLY A 189 2.01 -16.14 4.74
CA GLY A 189 3.37 -16.34 5.24
C GLY A 189 3.61 -17.77 5.74
N GLY A 190 2.66 -18.34 6.47
CA GLY A 190 2.70 -19.74 6.89
C GLY A 190 2.65 -20.73 5.72
N GLU A 191 1.79 -20.50 4.74
CA GLU A 191 1.72 -21.29 3.50
C GLU A 191 3.03 -21.24 2.72
N TYR A 192 3.63 -20.04 2.57
CA TYR A 192 4.94 -19.86 1.93
C TYR A 192 6.05 -20.61 2.67
N GLN A 193 6.07 -20.57 4.00
CA GLN A 193 7.04 -21.32 4.79
C GLN A 193 6.86 -22.83 4.63
N GLY A 194 5.61 -23.32 4.65
CA GLY A 194 5.29 -24.72 4.41
C GLY A 194 5.76 -25.20 3.04
N ALA A 195 5.42 -24.45 1.99
CA ALA A 195 5.87 -24.74 0.62
C ALA A 195 7.40 -24.72 0.51
N MET A 196 8.09 -23.80 1.19
CA MET A 196 9.55 -23.74 1.20
C MET A 196 10.18 -24.98 1.85
N GLU A 197 9.61 -25.48 2.93
CA GLU A 197 10.05 -26.73 3.56
C GLU A 197 9.79 -27.95 2.67
N GLU A 198 8.67 -27.99 1.96
CA GLU A 198 8.40 -29.03 0.95
C GLU A 198 9.41 -28.98 -0.20
N PHE A 199 9.70 -27.79 -0.74
CA PHE A 199 10.73 -27.61 -1.76
C PHE A 199 12.12 -28.06 -1.28
N LYS A 200 12.48 -27.75 -0.04
CA LYS A 200 13.74 -28.24 0.56
C LYS A 200 13.79 -29.76 0.61
N LYS A 201 12.69 -30.43 1.01
CA LYS A 201 12.60 -31.89 1.02
C LYS A 201 12.74 -32.48 -0.38
N ILE A 202 11.96 -31.98 -1.34
CA ILE A 202 12.03 -32.42 -2.74
C ILE A 202 13.45 -32.26 -3.29
N ARG A 203 14.09 -31.12 -3.02
CA ARG A 203 15.48 -30.89 -3.43
C ARG A 203 16.43 -31.90 -2.80
N SER A 204 16.32 -32.15 -1.49
CA SER A 204 17.15 -33.14 -0.81
C SER A 204 16.95 -34.54 -1.37
N ASP A 205 15.71 -34.92 -1.68
CA ASP A 205 15.38 -36.23 -2.26
C ASP A 205 15.97 -36.35 -3.68
N LEU A 206 15.87 -35.30 -4.49
CA LEU A 206 16.50 -35.22 -5.82
C LEU A 206 18.02 -35.32 -5.73
N ASP A 207 18.66 -34.58 -4.82
CA ASP A 207 20.12 -34.62 -4.62
C ASP A 207 20.57 -36.04 -4.24
N ASN A 208 19.81 -36.71 -3.35
CA ASN A 208 20.05 -38.12 -2.99
C ASN A 208 19.88 -39.08 -4.18
N GLN A 209 18.84 -38.90 -4.98
CA GLN A 209 18.61 -39.70 -6.20
C GLN A 209 19.74 -39.51 -7.21
N LEU A 210 20.16 -38.27 -7.45
CA LEU A 210 21.27 -37.93 -8.35
C LEU A 210 22.58 -38.53 -7.86
N ALA A 211 22.87 -38.45 -6.56
CA ALA A 211 24.04 -39.10 -5.97
C ALA A 211 24.01 -40.63 -6.15
N GLY A 212 22.84 -41.25 -5.96
CA GLY A 212 22.63 -42.68 -6.21
C GLY A 212 22.88 -43.06 -7.67
N GLN A 213 22.33 -42.30 -8.62
CA GLN A 213 22.55 -42.52 -10.05
C GLN A 213 24.03 -42.31 -10.45
N ALA A 214 24.69 -41.28 -9.91
CA ALA A 214 26.10 -41.03 -10.16
C ALA A 214 26.98 -42.20 -9.66
N ALA A 215 26.69 -42.73 -8.46
CA ALA A 215 27.40 -43.89 -7.93
C ALA A 215 27.18 -45.15 -8.78
N GLN A 216 25.96 -45.37 -9.30
CA GLN A 216 25.67 -46.47 -10.23
C GLN A 216 26.46 -46.33 -11.54
N LEU A 217 26.47 -45.12 -12.13
CA LEU A 217 27.25 -44.84 -13.34
C LEU A 217 28.74 -45.03 -13.12
N GLN A 218 29.27 -44.59 -11.97
CA GLN A 218 30.66 -44.82 -11.59
C GLN A 218 30.97 -46.31 -11.53
N LYS A 219 30.13 -47.11 -10.86
CA LYS A 219 30.30 -48.56 -10.77
C LYS A 219 30.28 -49.24 -12.15
N ILE A 220 29.36 -48.82 -13.03
CA ILE A 220 29.31 -49.31 -14.42
C ILE A 220 30.59 -48.91 -15.15
N GLY A 221 31.07 -47.67 -14.98
CA GLY A 221 32.33 -47.21 -15.57
C GLY A 221 33.53 -48.04 -15.10
N GLU A 222 33.64 -48.35 -13.82
CA GLU A 222 34.69 -49.22 -13.26
C GLU A 222 34.62 -50.64 -13.82
N GLN A 223 33.41 -51.21 -13.95
CA GLN A 223 33.21 -52.52 -14.58
C GLN A 223 33.62 -52.52 -16.05
N TRP A 224 33.24 -51.49 -16.81
CA TRP A 224 33.68 -51.32 -18.20
C TRP A 224 35.19 -51.20 -18.32
N GLN A 225 35.85 -50.47 -17.42
CA GLN A 225 37.31 -50.37 -17.40
C GLN A 225 37.95 -51.74 -17.13
N GLN A 226 37.43 -52.49 -16.17
CA GLN A 226 37.89 -53.87 -15.89
C GLN A 226 37.71 -54.78 -17.11
N GLU A 227 36.51 -54.80 -17.72
CA GLU A 227 36.25 -55.62 -18.90
C GLU A 227 37.14 -55.21 -20.08
N THR A 228 37.35 -53.91 -20.29
CA THR A 228 38.23 -53.40 -21.36
C THR A 228 39.69 -53.80 -21.10
N ALA A 229 40.16 -53.74 -19.86
CA ALA A 229 41.50 -54.18 -19.49
C ALA A 229 41.66 -55.70 -19.65
N GLU A 230 40.65 -56.48 -19.30
CA GLU A 230 40.66 -57.94 -19.45
C GLU A 230 40.62 -58.35 -20.92
N ARG A 231 39.81 -57.68 -21.75
CA ARG A 231 39.83 -57.86 -23.21
C ARG A 231 41.21 -57.54 -23.79
N ARG A 232 41.84 -56.43 -23.41
CA ARG A 232 43.21 -56.10 -23.84
C ARG A 232 44.22 -57.16 -23.43
N ARG A 233 44.14 -57.65 -22.19
CA ARG A 233 45.01 -58.72 -21.71
C ARG A 233 44.82 -60.01 -22.52
N VAL A 234 43.58 -60.40 -22.80
CA VAL A 234 43.27 -61.57 -23.64
C VAL A 234 43.77 -61.36 -25.08
N GLU A 235 43.64 -60.16 -25.64
CA GLU A 235 44.19 -59.81 -26.96
C GLU A 235 45.72 -59.91 -26.97
N GLU A 236 46.41 -59.42 -25.94
CA GLU A 236 47.86 -59.54 -25.79
C GLU A 236 48.32 -61.00 -25.65
N GLU A 237 47.62 -61.80 -24.84
CA GLU A 237 47.87 -63.24 -24.70
C GLU A 237 47.65 -63.98 -26.02
N TYR A 238 46.57 -63.65 -26.76
CA TYR A 238 46.30 -64.21 -28.08
C TYR A 238 47.35 -63.79 -29.12
N HIS A 239 47.77 -62.52 -29.10
CA HIS A 239 48.85 -62.03 -29.95
C HIS A 239 50.16 -62.76 -29.66
N GLY A 240 50.53 -62.90 -28.38
CA GLY A 240 51.73 -63.63 -27.96
C GLY A 240 51.69 -65.10 -28.40
N ALA A 241 50.58 -65.80 -28.16
CA ALA A 241 50.40 -67.17 -28.62
C ALA A 241 50.48 -67.28 -30.15
N SER A 242 49.85 -66.35 -30.89
CA SER A 242 49.94 -66.32 -32.34
C SER A 242 51.36 -66.07 -32.84
N GLU A 243 52.17 -65.26 -32.14
CA GLU A 243 53.58 -65.05 -32.46
C GLU A 243 54.43 -66.29 -32.17
N GLU A 244 54.17 -66.99 -31.06
CA GLU A 244 54.82 -68.27 -30.75
C GLU A 244 54.49 -69.34 -31.79
N PHE A 245 53.21 -69.48 -32.18
CA PHE A 245 52.81 -70.36 -33.27
C PHE A 245 53.51 -69.99 -34.59
N ARG A 246 53.63 -68.70 -34.89
CA ARG A 246 54.35 -68.22 -36.09
C ARG A 246 55.84 -68.58 -36.02
N ARG A 247 56.51 -68.37 -34.89
CA ARG A 247 57.91 -68.75 -34.67
C ARG A 247 58.09 -70.26 -34.81
N ARG A 248 57.25 -71.05 -34.15
CA ARG A 248 57.33 -72.52 -34.20
C ARG A 248 57.09 -73.05 -35.61
N ARG A 249 56.18 -72.44 -36.37
CA ARG A 249 55.96 -72.77 -37.78
C ARG A 249 57.21 -72.46 -38.62
N SER A 250 57.83 -71.30 -38.44
CA SER A 250 59.08 -70.94 -39.12
C SER A 250 60.22 -71.92 -38.80
N GLU A 251 60.41 -72.28 -37.53
CA GLU A 251 61.40 -73.28 -37.12
C GLU A 251 61.17 -74.64 -37.80
N LEU A 252 59.90 -75.07 -37.88
CA LEU A 252 59.54 -76.31 -38.55
C LEU A 252 59.76 -76.21 -40.07
N GLU A 253 59.46 -75.07 -40.69
CA GLU A 253 59.72 -74.82 -42.11
C GLU A 253 61.24 -74.87 -42.41
N ASP A 254 62.07 -74.28 -41.55
CA ASP A 254 63.54 -74.34 -41.65
C ASP A 254 64.07 -75.77 -41.51
N GLN A 255 63.56 -76.54 -40.52
CA GLN A 255 63.90 -77.96 -40.36
C GLN A 255 63.48 -78.81 -41.57
N LEU A 256 62.34 -78.49 -42.18
CA LEU A 256 61.85 -79.18 -43.38
C LEU A 256 62.74 -78.86 -44.59
N ALA A 257 63.18 -77.61 -44.73
CA ALA A 257 64.13 -77.20 -45.75
C ALA A 257 65.50 -77.90 -45.60
N GLU A 258 65.98 -78.06 -44.36
CA GLU A 258 67.22 -78.78 -44.05
C GLU A 258 67.10 -80.28 -44.39
N ARG A 259 65.98 -80.92 -44.06
CA ARG A 259 65.72 -82.32 -44.45
C ARG A 259 65.59 -82.51 -45.96
N LEU A 260 65.00 -81.54 -46.66
CA LEU A 260 64.90 -81.57 -48.11
C LEU A 260 66.26 -81.46 -48.80
N THR A 261 67.16 -80.59 -48.30
CA THR A 261 68.54 -80.51 -48.82
C THR A 261 69.34 -81.77 -48.49
N GLU A 262 69.13 -82.37 -47.32
CA GLU A 262 69.73 -83.67 -46.97
C GLU A 262 69.27 -84.79 -47.91
N LEU A 263 67.98 -84.85 -48.20
CA LEU A 263 67.40 -85.82 -49.14
C LEU A 263 67.93 -85.61 -50.57
N GLN A 264 68.03 -84.36 -51.03
CA GLN A 264 68.64 -84.04 -52.33
C GLN A 264 70.10 -84.51 -52.40
N ARG A 265 70.88 -84.27 -51.34
CA ARG A 265 72.28 -84.71 -51.26
C ARG A 265 72.40 -86.24 -51.29
N LEU A 266 71.54 -86.94 -50.54
CA LEU A 266 71.49 -88.42 -50.56
C LEU A 266 71.07 -88.95 -51.94
N GLN A 267 70.15 -88.28 -52.61
CA GLN A 267 69.73 -88.63 -53.97
C GLN A 267 70.89 -88.44 -54.97
N GLU A 268 71.66 -87.35 -54.88
CA GLU A 268 72.86 -87.14 -55.69
C GLU A 268 73.94 -88.20 -55.44
N GLN A 269 74.17 -88.58 -54.18
CA GLN A 269 75.09 -89.67 -53.83
C GLN A 269 74.65 -91.00 -54.43
N LEU A 270 73.36 -91.34 -54.32
CA LEU A 270 72.81 -92.55 -54.93
C LEU A 270 72.97 -92.52 -56.46
N GLN A 271 72.75 -91.36 -57.08
CA GLN A 271 72.92 -91.18 -58.52
C GLN A 271 74.39 -91.40 -58.94
N GLN A 272 75.35 -90.88 -58.17
CA GLN A 272 76.77 -91.12 -58.39
C GLN A 272 77.15 -92.60 -58.22
N GLU A 273 76.64 -93.27 -57.19
CA GLU A 273 76.88 -94.71 -56.97
C GLU A 273 76.32 -95.56 -58.12
N THR A 274 75.13 -95.20 -58.60
CA THR A 274 74.46 -95.91 -59.71
C THR A 274 75.22 -95.71 -61.03
N ASN A 275 75.72 -94.51 -61.28
CA ASN A 275 76.56 -94.22 -62.44
C ASN A 275 77.92 -94.92 -62.34
N GLY A 276 78.52 -94.96 -61.14
CA GLY A 276 79.75 -95.72 -60.87
C GLY A 276 79.58 -97.22 -61.12
N ARG A 277 78.48 -97.83 -60.64
CA ARG A 277 78.15 -99.24 -60.92
C ARG A 277 77.99 -99.53 -62.41
N ARG A 278 77.29 -98.67 -63.16
CA ARG A 278 77.14 -98.82 -64.61
C ARG A 278 78.48 -98.75 -65.35
N GLN A 279 79.40 -97.91 -64.88
CA GLN A 279 80.72 -97.77 -65.49
C GLN A 279 81.59 -99.01 -65.24
N VAL A 280 81.53 -99.59 -64.03
CA VAL A 280 82.18 -100.87 -63.69
C VAL A 280 81.58 -102.04 -64.49
N GLU A 281 80.26 -102.09 -64.67
CA GLU A 281 79.60 -103.11 -65.51
C GLU A 281 79.97 -102.99 -66.99
N ALA A 282 80.12 -101.77 -67.51
CA ALA A 282 80.54 -101.52 -68.89
C ALA A 282 82.01 -101.92 -69.14
N GLU A 283 82.90 -101.73 -68.16
CA GLU A 283 84.29 -102.18 -68.23
C GLU A 283 84.41 -103.71 -68.11
N ALA A 284 83.60 -104.34 -67.25
CA ALA A 284 83.50 -105.80 -67.17
C ALA A 284 82.96 -106.42 -68.47
N GLY A 285 82.01 -105.77 -69.14
CA GLY A 285 81.51 -106.18 -70.45
C GLY A 285 82.58 -106.16 -71.55
N LYS A 286 83.41 -105.10 -71.59
CA LYS A 286 84.52 -104.99 -72.56
C LYS A 286 85.62 -106.03 -72.32
N ALA A 287 85.95 -106.31 -71.06
CA ALA A 287 86.91 -107.35 -70.71
C ALA A 287 86.42 -108.77 -71.06
N ALA A 288 85.11 -109.04 -70.92
CA ALA A 288 84.51 -110.31 -71.31
C ALA A 288 84.51 -110.54 -72.83
N GLU A 289 84.27 -109.50 -73.63
CA GLU A 289 84.35 -109.57 -75.10
C GLU A 289 85.77 -109.80 -75.61
N GLU A 290 86.79 -109.17 -75.01
CA GLU A 290 88.20 -109.42 -75.34
C GLU A 290 88.62 -110.86 -75.01
N PHE A 291 88.14 -111.41 -73.89
CA PHE A 291 88.44 -112.78 -73.49
C PHE A 291 87.81 -113.79 -74.46
N GLN A 292 86.57 -113.56 -74.91
CA GLN A 292 85.90 -114.41 -75.90
C GLN A 292 86.57 -114.33 -77.28
N ARG A 293 87.01 -113.13 -77.72
CA ARG A 293 87.79 -112.98 -78.96
C ARG A 293 89.10 -113.75 -78.94
N LYS A 294 89.86 -113.69 -77.84
CA LYS A 294 91.13 -114.44 -77.70
C LYS A 294 90.92 -115.95 -77.62
N LYS A 295 89.81 -116.39 -77.04
CA LYS A 295 89.42 -117.81 -77.01
C LYS A 295 89.08 -118.34 -78.41
N ALA A 296 88.31 -117.59 -79.19
CA ALA A 296 87.92 -117.97 -80.55
C ALA A 296 89.14 -118.06 -81.51
N ASP A 297 90.13 -117.20 -81.36
CA ASP A 297 91.35 -117.20 -82.18
C ASP A 297 92.24 -118.44 -81.92
N LEU A 298 92.32 -118.88 -80.65
CA LEU A 298 93.06 -120.09 -80.27
C LEU A 298 92.36 -121.38 -80.75
N GLU A 299 91.03 -121.41 -80.74
CA GLU A 299 90.24 -122.55 -81.25
C GLU A 299 90.35 -122.67 -82.79
N SER A 300 90.42 -121.54 -83.51
CA SER A 300 90.65 -121.50 -84.96
C SER A 300 92.03 -122.05 -85.36
N GLN A 301 93.08 -121.73 -84.60
CA GLN A 301 94.44 -122.24 -84.86
C GLN A 301 94.61 -123.75 -84.57
N LEU A 302 93.86 -124.28 -83.60
CA LEU A 302 93.81 -125.71 -83.28
C LEU A 302 93.02 -126.53 -84.33
N GLY A 303 91.98 -125.94 -84.92
CA GLY A 303 91.25 -126.54 -86.05
C GLY A 303 92.12 -126.67 -87.31
N GLY A 304 92.94 -125.65 -87.62
CA GLY A 304 93.83 -125.64 -88.78
C GLY A 304 94.90 -126.75 -88.75
N LYS A 305 95.56 -126.95 -87.60
CA LYS A 305 96.60 -127.99 -87.46
C LYS A 305 96.06 -129.43 -87.45
N SER A 306 94.80 -129.62 -87.05
CA SER A 306 94.13 -130.93 -87.09
C SER A 306 93.80 -131.36 -88.52
N GLY A 307 93.50 -130.41 -89.42
CA GLY A 307 93.23 -130.67 -90.83
C GLY A 307 94.45 -131.14 -91.64
N GLU A 308 95.62 -130.55 -91.38
CA GLU A 308 96.88 -130.93 -92.07
C GLU A 308 97.35 -132.34 -91.70
N LEU A 309 97.20 -132.74 -90.43
CA LEU A 309 97.53 -134.09 -89.95
C LEU A 309 96.60 -135.17 -90.53
N GLN A 310 95.33 -134.84 -90.79
CA GLN A 310 94.38 -135.76 -91.42
C GLN A 310 94.67 -135.95 -92.92
N GLN A 311 95.07 -134.89 -93.63
CA GLN A 311 95.47 -134.99 -95.04
C GLN A 311 96.74 -135.84 -95.25
N VAL A 312 97.73 -135.73 -94.35
CA VAL A 312 98.95 -136.57 -94.40
C VAL A 312 98.62 -138.05 -94.12
N LYS A 313 97.68 -138.32 -93.22
CA LYS A 313 97.22 -139.68 -92.91
C LYS A 313 96.50 -140.34 -94.11
N GLU A 314 95.62 -139.62 -94.79
CA GLU A 314 94.90 -140.13 -95.95
C GLU A 314 95.81 -140.34 -97.17
N HIS A 315 96.85 -139.52 -97.32
CA HIS A 315 97.83 -139.68 -98.40
C HIS A 315 98.66 -140.95 -98.24
N LEU A 316 99.14 -141.24 -97.03
CA LEU A 316 99.90 -142.46 -96.72
C LEU A 316 99.05 -143.74 -96.80
N GLN A 317 97.76 -143.66 -96.45
CA GLN A 317 96.85 -144.80 -96.57
C GLN A 317 96.56 -145.18 -98.04
N ARG A 318 96.52 -144.18 -98.95
CA ARG A 318 96.38 -144.42 -100.39
C ARG A 318 97.61 -145.12 -100.99
N GLU A 319 98.81 -144.71 -100.58
CA GLU A 319 100.06 -145.27 -101.11
C GLU A 319 100.32 -146.72 -100.66
N ILE A 320 99.92 -147.05 -99.43
CA ILE A 320 100.00 -148.43 -98.90
C ILE A 320 99.01 -149.36 -99.61
N ALA A 321 97.81 -148.86 -99.97
CA ALA A 321 96.81 -149.63 -100.71
C ALA A 321 97.27 -149.96 -102.14
N GLU A 322 97.97 -149.05 -102.82
CA GLU A 322 98.51 -149.29 -104.16
C GLU A 322 99.66 -150.31 -104.16
N ARG A 323 100.57 -150.28 -103.17
CA ARG A 323 101.63 -151.30 -103.07
C ARG A 323 101.08 -152.70 -102.77
N LYS A 324 99.95 -152.80 -102.06
CA LYS A 324 99.30 -154.08 -101.75
C LYS A 324 98.62 -154.69 -102.98
N LYS A 325 97.96 -153.86 -103.81
CA LYS A 325 97.38 -154.29 -105.10
C LYS A 325 98.45 -154.76 -106.10
N SER A 326 99.61 -154.11 -106.12
CA SER A 326 100.72 -154.51 -107.00
C SER A 326 101.39 -155.82 -106.57
N ALA A 327 101.36 -156.17 -105.28
CA ALA A 327 101.88 -157.44 -104.78
C ALA A 327 100.93 -158.63 -105.04
N GLU A 328 99.61 -158.40 -104.93
CA GLU A 328 98.60 -159.43 -105.22
C GLU A 328 98.54 -159.78 -106.72
N ALA A 329 98.81 -158.80 -107.61
CA ALA A 329 98.94 -159.05 -109.04
C ALA A 329 100.15 -159.95 -109.39
N LEU A 330 101.27 -159.82 -108.68
CA LEU A 330 102.44 -160.71 -108.85
C LEU A 330 102.17 -162.15 -108.35
N GLN A 331 101.26 -162.32 -107.38
CA GLN A 331 100.90 -163.63 -106.85
C GLN A 331 99.93 -164.39 -107.76
N GLN A 332 99.11 -163.67 -108.53
CA GLN A 332 98.15 -164.27 -109.47
C GLN A 332 98.83 -164.77 -110.75
N THR A 333 99.91 -164.13 -111.22
CA THR A 333 100.66 -164.57 -112.41
C THR A 333 101.49 -165.83 -112.16
N VAL A 334 101.96 -166.06 -110.93
CA VAL A 334 102.70 -167.28 -110.55
C VAL A 334 101.74 -168.48 -110.40
N GLY A 335 100.49 -168.23 -109.98
CA GLY A 335 99.46 -169.28 -109.87
C GLY A 335 98.87 -169.75 -111.21
N GLN A 336 98.91 -168.92 -112.25
CA GLN A 336 98.32 -169.22 -113.57
C GLN A 336 99.20 -170.06 -114.51
N PHE A 337 100.48 -170.34 -114.21
CA PHE A 337 101.30 -171.19 -115.09
C PHE A 337 101.80 -172.50 -114.46
N TRP A 338 101.80 -172.62 -113.12
CA TRP A 338 101.84 -173.94 -112.47
C TRP A 338 100.62 -174.81 -112.84
N THR A 339 99.50 -174.19 -113.19
CA THR A 339 98.29 -174.85 -113.72
C THR A 339 98.41 -175.28 -115.19
N LEU A 340 99.36 -174.75 -115.96
CA LEU A 340 99.67 -175.22 -117.32
C LEU A 340 100.59 -176.44 -117.29
N MET A 341 101.53 -176.49 -116.33
CA MET A 341 102.39 -177.65 -116.06
C MET A 341 101.58 -178.89 -115.66
N ASP A 342 100.57 -178.73 -114.80
CA ASP A 342 99.73 -179.85 -114.31
C ASP A 342 98.77 -180.40 -115.40
N SER A 343 98.45 -179.58 -116.42
CA SER A 343 97.53 -179.97 -117.50
C SER A 343 98.18 -180.81 -118.62
N VAL A 344 99.51 -180.78 -118.78
CA VAL A 344 100.20 -181.58 -119.82
C VAL A 344 100.85 -182.84 -119.25
N GLU A 345 101.22 -182.84 -117.97
CA GLU A 345 101.60 -184.08 -117.26
C GLU A 345 100.43 -185.08 -117.22
N LYS A 346 99.19 -184.60 -117.33
CA LYS A 346 97.98 -185.43 -117.49
C LYS A 346 97.78 -186.00 -118.90
N THR A 347 98.44 -185.47 -119.92
CA THR A 347 98.36 -185.98 -121.31
C THR A 347 99.46 -186.96 -121.71
N LEU A 348 100.34 -187.35 -120.78
CA LEU A 348 101.07 -188.60 -120.96
C LEU A 348 100.19 -189.85 -120.71
N SER A 349 98.99 -189.74 -120.10
CA SER A 349 98.23 -190.93 -119.67
C SER A 349 97.26 -191.54 -120.70
N ASP A 350 96.87 -190.79 -121.75
CA ASP A 350 96.16 -191.37 -122.91
C ASP A 350 97.11 -191.82 -124.05
N LEU A 351 98.43 -191.68 -123.87
CA LEU A 351 99.44 -192.32 -124.71
C LEU A 351 100.47 -193.09 -123.88
N GLY A 352 99.92 -194.08 -123.15
CA GLY A 352 100.54 -195.36 -122.83
C GLY A 352 99.88 -196.52 -123.61
N LYS A 353 99.56 -196.30 -124.89
CA LYS A 353 99.84 -197.23 -125.99
C LYS A 353 100.85 -196.44 -126.84
N ASP A 354 102.16 -196.54 -126.62
CA ASP A 354 102.95 -197.76 -126.67
C ASP A 354 103.95 -197.87 -125.51
N THR A 355 104.01 -199.09 -124.96
CA THR A 355 105.17 -199.78 -124.33
C THR A 355 105.92 -199.14 -123.13
N LEU A 356 106.00 -199.96 -122.06
CA LEU A 356 107.18 -200.33 -121.24
C LEU A 356 108.13 -199.24 -120.70
#